data_AF-A0A917WSC0-F1
#
_entry.id   AF-A0A917WSC0-F1
#
_cell.length_a   1.000
_cell.length_b   1.000
_cell.length_c   1.000
_cell.angle_alpha   90.00
_cell.angle_beta   90.00
_cell.angle_gamma   90.00
#
_symmetry.space_group_name_H-M   'P 1'
#
loop_
_entity.id
_entity.type
_entity.pdbx_description
1 polymer ?
#
loop_
_entity_poly.entity_id
_entity_poly.type
_entity_poly.pdbx_seq_one_letter_code
_entity_poly.pdbx_strand_id
1 'polypeptide(L)'
;MPWNFMQVEIAAADALIKPMIGPGELDRTQVHAEIQSILDRAPQLASVAATWRRGAKDDTVYAGPLIWTIYEHPAGEDPRRAALVWLEDLAATMRGAGVDVQIARLP
;
A
#
# COMPACT_ATOMS: atom_id res chain seq x y z
N MET A 1 -6.70 -8.17 -15.57
CA MET A 1 -5.54 -7.42 -15.07
C MET A 1 -4.95 -8.20 -13.92
N PRO A 2 -3.62 -8.41 -13.86
CA PRO A 2 -2.97 -8.87 -12.63
C PRO A 2 -3.12 -7.83 -11.51
N TRP A 3 -3.02 -8.33 -10.29
CA TRP A 3 -3.08 -7.56 -9.06
C TRP A 3 -1.69 -7.52 -8.42
N ASN A 4 -1.45 -6.49 -7.64
CA ASN A 4 -0.31 -6.42 -6.74
C ASN A 4 -0.72 -5.75 -5.43
N PHE A 5 0.14 -5.84 -4.42
CA PHE A 5 -0.03 -5.12 -3.17
C PHE A 5 1.08 -4.08 -2.98
N MET A 6 0.81 -3.14 -2.09
CA MET A 6 1.81 -2.20 -1.59
C MET A 6 1.60 -1.96 -0.10
N GLN A 7 2.71 -1.92 0.63
CA GLN A 7 2.78 -1.31 1.95
C GLN A 7 3.40 0.08 1.80
N VAL A 8 2.81 1.08 2.44
CA VAL A 8 3.33 2.45 2.48
C VAL A 8 3.59 2.85 3.91
N GLU A 9 4.78 3.37 4.20
CA GLU A 9 5.09 4.03 5.45
C GLU A 9 5.19 5.55 5.24
N ILE A 10 4.44 6.32 6.02
CA ILE A 10 4.52 7.77 6.08
C ILE A 10 5.50 8.15 7.21
N ALA A 11 6.76 8.37 6.84
CA ALA A 11 7.79 8.85 7.75
C ALA A 11 7.69 10.37 7.91
N ALA A 12 6.78 10.81 8.79
CA ALA A 12 6.48 12.23 8.99
C ALA A 12 7.69 13.08 9.39
N ALA A 13 8.63 12.52 10.17
CA ALA A 13 9.87 13.20 10.57
C ALA A 13 10.78 13.55 9.38
N ASP A 14 10.75 12.72 8.34
CA ASP A 14 11.56 12.88 7.13
C ASP A 14 10.76 13.53 5.98
N ALA A 15 9.48 13.85 6.21
CA ALA A 15 8.54 14.25 5.16
C ALA A 15 8.52 13.27 3.97
N LEU A 16 8.58 11.96 4.24
CA LEU A 16 8.86 10.94 3.22
C LEU A 16 7.83 9.80 3.22
N ILE A 17 7.35 9.47 2.03
CA ILE A 17 6.52 8.29 1.74
C ILE A 17 7.46 7.16 1.31
N LYS A 18 7.52 6.06 2.07
CA LYS A 18 8.38 4.89 1.82
C LYS A 18 7.52 3.69 1.40
N PRO A 19 7.37 3.42 0.10
CA PRO A 19 6.62 2.27 -0.39
C PRO A 19 7.48 1.00 -0.44
N MET A 20 6.84 -0.14 -0.18
CA MET A 20 7.31 -1.48 -0.48
C MET A 20 6.28 -2.15 -1.37
N ILE A 21 6.70 -2.47 -2.59
CA ILE A 21 5.83 -2.98 -3.65
C ILE A 21 5.97 -4.50 -3.71
N GLY A 22 4.83 -5.20 -3.76
CA GLY A 22 4.79 -6.65 -3.93
C GLY A 22 5.38 -7.11 -5.27
N PRO A 23 5.51 -8.43 -5.47
CA PRO A 23 6.22 -9.00 -6.63
C PRO A 23 5.49 -8.80 -7.97
N GLY A 24 4.21 -8.39 -7.98
CA GLY A 24 3.39 -8.30 -9.18
C GLY A 24 2.92 -9.67 -9.69
N GLU A 25 2.12 -9.65 -10.75
CA GLU A 25 1.62 -10.86 -11.44
C GLU A 25 0.83 -11.82 -10.51
N LEU A 26 0.20 -11.28 -9.47
CA LEU A 26 -0.64 -12.02 -8.55
C LEU A 26 -2.11 -11.92 -8.97
N ASP A 27 -2.94 -12.88 -8.55
CA ASP A 27 -4.38 -12.69 -8.56
C ASP A 27 -4.86 -11.95 -7.29
N ARG A 28 -6.11 -11.47 -7.33
CA ARG A 28 -6.70 -10.71 -6.21
C ARG A 28 -6.71 -11.51 -4.90
N THR A 29 -6.99 -12.80 -4.95
CA THR A 29 -7.03 -13.66 -3.75
C THR A 29 -5.63 -13.80 -3.15
N GLN A 30 -4.61 -13.98 -4.00
CA GLN A 30 -3.22 -14.08 -3.58
C GLN A 30 -2.74 -12.79 -2.91
N VAL A 31 -2.99 -11.61 -3.48
CA VAL A 31 -2.59 -10.33 -2.84
C VAL A 31 -3.27 -10.13 -1.49
N HIS A 32 -4.55 -10.49 -1.36
CA HIS A 32 -5.25 -10.42 -0.08
C HIS A 32 -4.64 -11.36 0.96
N ALA A 33 -4.30 -12.59 0.57
CA ALA A 33 -3.68 -13.57 1.44
C ALA A 33 -2.27 -13.15 1.89
N GLU A 34 -1.48 -12.54 0.99
CA GLU A 34 -0.15 -12.03 1.31
C GLU A 34 -0.21 -10.89 2.34
N ILE A 35 -1.06 -9.88 2.12
CA ILE A 35 -1.26 -8.80 3.11
C ILE A 35 -1.74 -9.39 4.44
N GLN A 36 -2.68 -10.34 4.42
CA GLN A 36 -3.16 -10.99 5.63
C GLN A 36 -2.02 -11.71 6.38
N SER A 37 -1.14 -12.44 5.68
CA SER A 37 0.02 -13.10 6.26
C SER A 37 1.00 -12.12 6.89
N ILE A 38 1.23 -10.98 6.25
CA ILE A 38 2.09 -9.90 6.78
C ILE A 38 1.48 -9.33 8.07
N LEU A 39 0.18 -9.00 8.06
CA LEU A 39 -0.50 -8.43 9.21
C LEU A 39 -0.59 -9.41 10.39
N ASP A 40 -0.83 -10.70 10.14
CA ASP A 40 -0.93 -11.72 11.19
C ASP A 40 0.42 -12.00 11.89
N ARG A 41 1.55 -11.68 11.25
CA ARG A 41 2.89 -11.78 11.86
C ARG A 41 3.22 -10.62 12.82
N ALA A 42 2.37 -9.60 12.88
CA ALA A 42 2.55 -8.42 13.71
C ALA A 42 1.41 -8.32 14.74
N PRO A 43 1.57 -8.89 15.96
CA PRO A 43 0.51 -8.90 16.97
C PRO A 43 -0.04 -7.51 17.31
N GLN A 44 0.80 -6.48 17.25
CA GLN A 44 0.42 -5.08 17.46
C GLN A 44 -0.56 -4.54 16.40
N LEU A 45 -0.71 -5.22 15.26
CA LEU A 45 -1.62 -4.88 14.17
C LEU A 45 -2.88 -5.75 14.13
N ALA A 46 -3.19 -6.51 15.20
CA ALA A 46 -4.30 -7.47 15.21
C ALA A 46 -5.67 -6.86 14.83
N SER A 47 -5.95 -5.62 15.23
CA SER A 47 -7.19 -4.91 14.87
C SER A 47 -7.27 -4.56 13.38
N VAL A 48 -6.12 -4.24 12.78
CA VAL A 48 -5.97 -3.95 11.35
C VAL A 48 -6.10 -5.25 10.56
N ALA A 49 -5.44 -6.32 11.00
CA ALA A 49 -5.58 -7.67 10.43
C ALA A 49 -7.05 -8.13 10.44
N ALA A 50 -7.77 -7.90 11.53
CA ALA A 50 -9.19 -8.20 11.62
C ALA A 50 -10.04 -7.35 10.66
N THR A 51 -9.66 -6.09 10.43
CA THR A 51 -10.35 -5.21 9.47
C THR A 51 -10.11 -5.65 8.04
N TRP A 52 -8.86 -5.99 7.69
CA TRP A 52 -8.51 -6.56 6.39
C TRP A 52 -9.35 -7.81 6.08
N ARG A 53 -9.41 -8.75 7.03
CA ARG A 53 -10.16 -10.01 6.90
C ARG A 53 -11.66 -9.81 6.67
N ARG A 54 -12.24 -8.72 7.19
CA ARG A 54 -13.68 -8.41 7.01
C ARG A 54 -14.01 -7.78 5.65
N GLY A 55 -13.00 -7.48 4.82
CA GLY A 55 -13.17 -6.73 3.58
C GLY A 55 -13.03 -5.24 3.87
N ALA A 56 -11.79 -4.76 3.83
CA ALA A 56 -11.49 -3.35 3.98
C ALA A 56 -12.12 -2.54 2.83
N LYS A 57 -12.55 -1.32 3.12
CA LYS A 57 -13.07 -0.42 2.10
C LYS A 57 -11.98 -0.13 1.07
N ASP A 58 -12.33 -0.22 -0.21
CA ASP A 58 -11.44 0.01 -1.35
C ASP A 58 -10.12 -0.79 -1.25
N ASP A 59 -10.20 -1.98 -0.64
CA ASP A 59 -9.08 -2.87 -0.35
C ASP A 59 -7.86 -2.15 0.25
N THR A 60 -8.12 -1.20 1.15
CA THR A 60 -7.11 -0.37 1.80
C THR A 60 -7.32 -0.31 3.32
N VAL A 61 -6.24 -0.50 4.09
CA VAL A 61 -6.25 -0.38 5.56
C VAL A 61 -5.12 0.51 6.05
N TYR A 62 -5.40 1.19 7.16
CA TYR A 62 -4.50 2.12 7.83
C TYR A 62 -4.14 1.61 9.22
N ALA A 63 -2.87 1.73 9.60
CA ALA A 63 -2.36 1.45 10.94
C ALA A 63 -1.35 2.53 11.35
N GLY A 64 -1.84 3.67 11.82
CA GLY A 64 -0.98 4.82 12.12
C GLY A 64 -0.27 5.30 10.85
N PRO A 65 1.08 5.33 10.82
CA PRO A 65 1.82 5.77 9.64
C PRO A 65 1.86 4.72 8.51
N LEU A 66 1.36 3.51 8.74
CA LEU A 66 1.39 2.42 7.76
C LEU A 66 0.06 2.30 7.01
N ILE A 67 0.14 2.06 5.72
CA ILE A 67 -0.99 1.79 4.83
C ILE A 67 -0.71 0.48 4.09
N TRP A 68 -1.71 -0.40 3.98
CA TRP A 68 -1.69 -1.52 3.04
C TRP A 68 -2.82 -1.35 2.05
N THR A 69 -2.54 -1.60 0.78
CA THR A 69 -3.51 -1.51 -0.30
C THR A 69 -3.17 -2.52 -1.40
N ILE A 70 -4.15 -2.88 -2.22
CA ILE A 70 -3.95 -3.64 -3.46
C ILE A 70 -4.40 -2.80 -4.65
N TYR A 71 -3.81 -3.07 -5.80
CA TYR A 71 -4.12 -2.38 -7.04
C TYR A 71 -3.97 -3.31 -8.23
N GLU A 72 -4.69 -3.00 -9.31
CA GLU A 72 -4.53 -3.67 -10.60
C GLU A 72 -3.43 -2.99 -11.41
N HIS A 73 -2.76 -3.76 -12.26
CA HIS A 73 -1.87 -3.24 -13.31
C HIS A 73 -2.08 -3.99 -14.63
N PRO A 74 -1.70 -3.41 -15.78
CA PRO A 74 -1.75 -4.11 -17.05
C PRO A 74 -0.82 -5.35 -17.04
N ALA A 75 -1.27 -6.43 -17.69
CA ALA A 75 -0.50 -7.67 -17.77
C ALA A 75 0.80 -7.45 -18.56
N GLY A 76 1.92 -7.96 -18.03
CA GLY A 76 3.24 -7.79 -18.67
C GLY A 76 3.82 -6.38 -18.56
N GLU A 77 3.17 -5.47 -17.83
CA GLU A 77 3.73 -4.18 -17.46
C GLU A 77 4.29 -4.17 -16.04
N ASP A 78 5.27 -3.29 -15.82
CA ASP A 78 5.89 -3.11 -14.51
C ASP A 78 4.87 -2.57 -13.49
N PRO A 79 4.53 -3.33 -12.42
CA PRO A 79 3.57 -2.91 -11.41
C PRO A 79 3.97 -1.61 -10.70
N ARG A 80 5.27 -1.28 -10.69
CA ARG A 80 5.79 -0.03 -10.09
C ARG A 80 5.18 1.21 -10.72
N ARG A 81 4.78 1.17 -11.99
CA ARG A 81 4.11 2.30 -12.65
C ARG A 81 2.75 2.60 -12.05
N ALA A 82 1.93 1.57 -11.85
CA ALA A 82 0.61 1.71 -11.23
C ALA A 82 0.73 2.14 -9.76
N ALA A 83 1.70 1.57 -9.02
CA ALA A 83 2.01 2.00 -7.67
C ALA A 83 2.39 3.49 -7.60
N LEU A 84 3.24 3.97 -8.53
CA LEU A 84 3.66 5.36 -8.54
C LEU A 84 2.49 6.32 -8.75
N VAL A 85 1.56 6.00 -9.64
CA VAL A 85 0.34 6.82 -9.86
C VAL A 85 -0.47 6.93 -8.57
N TRP A 86 -0.66 5.82 -7.86
CA TRP A 86 -1.37 5.83 -6.57
C TRP A 86 -0.61 6.65 -5.52
N LEU A 87 0.72 6.51 -5.45
CA LEU A 87 1.57 7.24 -4.50
C LEU A 87 1.58 8.75 -4.78
N GLU A 88 1.55 9.16 -6.05
CA GLU A 88 1.45 10.56 -6.46
C GLU A 88 0.12 11.18 -6.05
N ASP A 89 -0.99 10.44 -6.17
CA ASP A 89 -2.31 10.88 -5.71
C ASP A 89 -2.37 11.03 -4.17
N LEU A 90 -1.80 10.07 -3.44
CA LEU A 90 -1.64 10.16 -1.99
C LEU A 90 -0.80 11.39 -1.61
N ALA A 91 0.35 11.59 -2.26
CA ALA A 91 1.23 12.72 -2.00
C ALA A 91 0.54 14.06 -2.32
N ALA A 92 -0.20 14.14 -3.42
CA ALA A 92 -0.99 15.33 -3.77
C ALA A 92 -2.06 15.63 -2.72
N THR A 93 -2.77 14.61 -2.25
CA THR A 93 -3.75 14.73 -1.17
C THR A 93 -3.11 15.26 0.12
N MET A 94 -1.96 14.71 0.52
CA MET A 94 -1.22 15.17 1.70
C MET A 94 -0.72 16.61 1.58
N ARG A 95 -0.18 16.99 0.42
CA ARG A 95 0.24 18.37 0.14
C ARG A 95 -0.94 19.34 0.17
N GLY A 96 -2.09 18.95 -0.36
CA GLY A 96 -3.34 19.72 -0.27
C GLY A 96 -3.80 19.93 1.17
N ALA A 97 -3.50 18.99 2.06
CA ALA A 97 -3.75 19.10 3.50
C ALA A 97 -2.64 19.86 4.27
N GLY A 98 -1.63 20.41 3.58
CA GLY A 98 -0.54 21.18 4.18
C GLY A 98 0.66 20.35 4.66
N VAL A 99 0.72 19.06 4.31
CA VAL A 99 1.86 18.19 4.62
C VAL A 99 2.73 18.08 3.37
N ASP A 100 3.85 18.80 3.33
CA ASP A 100 4.80 18.69 2.22
C ASP A 100 5.56 17.37 2.34
N VAL A 101 5.33 16.45 1.40
CA VAL A 101 5.93 15.11 1.39
C VAL A 101 6.59 14.78 0.06
N GLN A 102 7.63 13.95 0.12
CA GLN A 102 8.30 13.37 -1.04
C GLN A 102 8.05 11.86 -1.10
N ILE A 103 8.16 11.28 -2.29
CA ILE A 103 8.08 9.82 -2.48
C ILE A 103 9.51 9.29 -2.56
N ALA A 104 9.84 8.31 -1.71
CA ALA A 104 11.14 7.66 -1.76
C ALA A 104 11.33 6.94 -3.10
N ARG A 105 12.56 6.99 -3.63
CA ARG A 105 12.88 6.35 -4.91
C ARG A 105 12.61 4.85 -4.83
N LEU A 106 11.79 4.36 -5.76
CA LEU A 106 11.53 2.93 -5.90
C LEU A 106 12.80 2.20 -6.36
N PRO A 107 13.16 1.05 -5.76
CA PRO A 107 14.25 0.21 -6.25
C PRO A 107 13.91 -0.41 -7.62
#